data_AF-A0A1M6FPA4-F1
#
_entry.id   AF-A0A1M6FPA4-F1
#
_cell.length_a   1.000
_cell.length_b   1.000
_cell.length_c   1.000
_cell.angle_alpha   90.00
_cell.angle_beta   90.00
_cell.angle_gamma   90.00
#
_symmetry.space_group_name_H-M   'P 1'
#
loop_
_entity.id
_entity.type
_entity.pdbx_description
1 polymer ?
#
loop_
_entity_poly.entity_id
_entity_poly.type
_entity_poly.pdbx_seq_one_letter_code
_entity_poly.pdbx_strand_id
1 'polypeptide(L)' 'MRFSDLERVCRHYFGEPRQAGGSHQVYKMPWPGDPRVNIQNDRGKAKPYQVKQVLAAITRLEEES' A
#
# COMPACT_ATOMS: atom_id res chain seq x y z
N MET A 1 -6.70 9.45 -8.14
CA MET A 1 -5.38 9.37 -7.49
C MET A 1 -4.39 8.73 -8.46
N ARG A 2 -3.20 9.32 -8.63
CA ARG A 2 -2.15 8.70 -9.45
C ARG A 2 -1.52 7.54 -8.68
N PHE A 3 -1.09 6.50 -9.40
CA PHE A 3 -0.40 5.36 -8.78
C PHE A 3 0.84 5.80 -8.00
N SER A 4 1.62 6.73 -8.57
CA SER A 4 2.83 7.29 -7.95
C SER A 4 2.56 7.98 -6.61
N ASP A 5 1.38 8.58 -6.44
CA ASP A 5 1.02 9.26 -5.20
C ASP A 5 0.74 8.21 -4.11
N LEU A 6 -0.01 7.16 -4.46
CA LEU A 6 -0.27 6.05 -3.55
C LEU A 6 1.00 5.27 -3.20
N GLU A 7 1.90 5.05 -4.15
CA GLU A 7 3.20 4.43 -3.94
C GLU A 7 4.03 5.23 -2.92
N ARG A 8 4.11 6.56 -3.06
CA ARG A 8 4.84 7.42 -2.11
C ARG A 8 4.27 7.34 -0.70
N VAL A 9 2.94 7.36 -0.57
CA VAL A 9 2.27 7.17 0.71
C VAL A 9 2.63 5.81 1.30
N CYS A 10 2.53 4.73 0.53
CA CYS A 10 2.86 3.39 1.00
C CYS A 10 4.33 3.30 1.42
N ARG A 11 5.26 3.90 0.69
CA ARG A 11 6.69 3.91 1.08
C ARG A 11 6.95 4.70 2.35
N HIS A 12 6.22 5.78 2.58
CA HIS A 12 6.34 6.59 3.79
C HIS A 12 5.91 5.81 5.04
N TYR A 13 4.75 5.16 4.99
CA TYR A 13 4.19 4.46 6.15
C TYR A 13 4.70 3.02 6.31
N PHE A 14 4.95 2.31 5.21
CA PHE A 14 5.24 0.87 5.23
C PHE A 14 6.67 0.53 4.79
N GLY A 15 7.46 1.51 4.34
CA GLY A 15 8.81 1.30 3.80
C GLY A 15 8.82 0.75 2.37
N GLU A 16 9.97 0.23 1.93
CA GLU A 16 10.12 -0.26 0.56
C GLU A 16 9.25 -1.52 0.31
N PRO A 17 8.62 -1.64 -0.87
CA PRO A 17 7.79 -2.79 -1.21
C PRO A 17 8.65 -4.06 -1.22
N ARG A 18 8.11 -5.14 -0.65
CA ARG A 18 8.74 -6.47 -0.67
C ARG A 18 8.84 -7.03 -2.09
N GLN A 19 7.86 -6.72 -2.93
CA GLN A 19 7.81 -7.11 -4.32
C GLN A 19 7.35 -5.92 -5.15
N ALA A 20 8.13 -5.54 -6.15
CA ALA A 20 7.83 -4.44 -7.06
C ALA A 20 7.89 -4.88 -8.54
N GLY A 21 7.42 -6.10 -8.83
CA GLY A 21 7.43 -6.67 -10.18
C GLY A 21 6.27 -6.14 -11.04
N GLY A 22 6.59 -5.52 -12.17
CA GLY A 22 5.59 -5.11 -13.17
C GLY A 22 4.66 -4.01 -12.67
N SER A 23 3.34 -4.22 -12.78
CA SER A 23 2.33 -3.24 -12.37
C SER A 23 1.89 -3.36 -10.91
N HIS A 24 2.41 -4.31 -10.13
CA HIS A 24 1.99 -4.53 -8.75
C HIS A 24 3.11 -4.20 -7.76
N GLN A 25 2.74 -3.67 -6.61
CA GLN A 25 3.63 -3.51 -5.47
C GLN A 25 2.99 -4.05 -4.20
N VAL A 26 3.73 -4.88 -3.46
CA VAL A 26 3.27 -5.50 -2.22
C VAL A 26 4.13 -5.03 -1.05
N TYR A 27 3.48 -4.49 -0.03
CA TYR A 27 4.12 -3.96 1.19
C TYR A 27 3.90 -4.92 2.36
N LYS A 28 4.91 -5.04 3.22
CA LYS A 28 4.85 -5.85 4.44
C LYS A 28 4.40 -4.96 5.59
N MET A 29 3.45 -5.46 6.39
CA MET A 29 2.95 -4.76 7.57
C MET A 29 3.71 -5.25 8.83
N PRO A 30 3.76 -4.44 9.90
CA PRO A 30 4.42 -4.84 11.16
C PRO A 30 3.62 -5.86 11.98
N TRP A 31 2.30 -5.96 11.78
CA TRP A 31 1.47 -6.95 12.47
C TRP A 31 1.54 -8.35 11.83
N PRO A 32 1.33 -9.42 12.63
CA PRO A 32 1.34 -10.79 12.14
C PRO A 32 0.11 -11.11 11.28
N GLY A 33 0.32 -11.85 10.20
CA GLY A 33 -0.74 -12.37 9.33
C GLY A 33 -1.09 -11.47 8.14
N ASP A 34 -2.28 -11.70 7.60
CA ASP A 34 -2.89 -10.92 6.52
C ASP A 34 -3.95 -9.96 7.09
N PRO A 35 -4.27 -8.85 6.39
CA PRO A 35 -3.88 -8.53 5.02
C PRO A 35 -2.58 -7.74 4.88
N ARG A 36 -1.80 -8.08 3.85
CA ARG A 36 -0.76 -7.19 3.27
C ARG A 36 -1.40 -6.08 2.43
N VAL A 37 -0.69 -4.97 2.29
CA VAL A 37 -1.08 -3.91 1.35
C VAL A 37 -0.53 -4.25 -0.05
N ASN A 38 -1.42 -4.40 -1.02
CA ASN A 38 -1.07 -4.63 -2.43
C ASN A 38 -1.71 -3.54 -3.29
N ILE A 39 -0.88 -2.76 -3.98
CA ILE A 39 -1.30 -1.71 -4.91
C ILE A 39 -1.01 -2.14 -6.35
N GLN A 40 -1.92 -1.80 -7.27
CA GLN A 40 -1.80 -2.09 -8.69
C GLN A 40 -1.85 -0.80 -9.49
N ASN A 41 -0.89 -0.66 -10.39
CA ASN A 41 -0.85 0.37 -11.41
C ASN A 41 -1.77 -0.03 -12.56
N ASP A 42 -2.88 0.70 -12.69
CA ASP A 42 -3.80 0.62 -13.81
C ASP A 42 -3.63 1.87 -14.69
N ARG A 43 -2.73 1.78 -15.68
CA ARG A 43 -2.43 2.86 -16.64
C ARG A 43 -2.14 4.21 -15.98
N GLY A 44 -1.34 4.20 -14.92
CA GLY A 44 -0.94 5.38 -14.13
C GLY A 44 -1.87 5.72 -12.97
N LYS A 45 -2.96 4.97 -12.77
CA LYS A 45 -3.93 5.17 -11.69
C LYS A 45 -3.85 4.05 -10.67
N ALA A 46 -4.13 4.37 -9.42
CA ALA A 46 -4.40 3.37 -8.39
C ALA A 46 -5.86 2.94 -8.44
N LYS A 47 -6.14 1.66 -8.12
CA LYS A 47 -7.53 1.19 -8.01
C LYS A 47 -8.18 1.74 -6.74
N PRO A 48 -9.42 2.27 -6.80
CA PRO A 48 -10.06 2.93 -5.64
C PRO A 48 -10.16 2.05 -4.38
N TYR A 49 -10.40 0.75 -4.53
CA TYR A 49 -10.46 -0.14 -3.36
C TYR A 49 -9.09 -0.34 -2.69
N GLN A 50 -7.99 -0.27 -3.45
CA GLN A 50 -6.64 -0.37 -2.90
C GLN A 50 -6.28 0.88 -2.12
N VAL A 51 -6.73 2.04 -2.57
CA VAL A 51 -6.62 3.29 -1.79
C VAL A 51 -7.33 3.13 -0.44
N LYS A 52 -8.55 2.56 -0.42
CA LYS A 52 -9.26 2.29 0.84
C LYS A 52 -8.52 1.30 1.74
N GLN A 53 -7.92 0.26 1.17
CA GLN A 53 -7.10 -0.72 1.92
C GLN A 53 -5.86 -0.07 2.54
N VAL A 54 -5.18 0.80 1.78
CA VAL A 54 -4.02 1.56 2.27
C VAL A 54 -4.43 2.46 3.43
N LEU A 55 -5.53 3.19 3.30
CA LEU A 55 -6.02 4.04 4.38
C LEU A 55 -6.35 3.25 5.65
N ALA A 56 -7.06 2.12 5.51
CA ALA A 56 -7.36 1.24 6.66
C ALA A 56 -6.08 0.69 7.32
N ALA A 57 -5.06 0.34 6.52
CA ALA A 57 -3.78 -0.12 7.03
C ALA A 57 -3.01 0.99 7.75
N ILE A 58 -3.06 2.24 7.26
CA ILE A 58 -2.47 3.41 7.94
C ILE A 58 -3.19 3.66 9.28
N THR A 59 -4.52 3.67 9.29
CA THR A 59 -5.30 3.86 10.53
C THR A 59 -4.92 2.81 11.57
N ARG A 60 -4.83 1.54 11.18
CA ARG A 60 -4.39 0.47 12.08
C ARG A 60 -2.97 0.70 12.59
N LEU A 61 -2.04 1.09 11.71
CA LEU A 61 -0.65 1.35 12.09
C LEU A 61 -0.57 2.47 13.14
N GLU A 62 -1.34 3.53 12.96
CA GLU A 62 -1.41 4.66 13.91
C GLU A 62 -2.09 4.28 15.23
N GLU A 63 -3.07 3.37 15.23
CA GLU A 63 -3.73 2.87 16.45
C GLU A 63 -2.84 1.90 17.26
N GLU A 64 -1.94 1.15 16.61
CA GLU A 64 -1.01 0.21 17.26
C GLU A 64 0.36 0.82 17.64
N SER A 65 0.61 2.09 17.29
CA SER A 65 1.90 2.80 17.54
C SER A 65 1.96 3.59 18.84
#